data_AF-A0A844IE76-F1
#
_entry.id   AF-A0A844IE76-F1
#
_cell.length_a   1.000
_cell.length_b   1.000
_cell.length_c   1.000
_cell.angle_alpha   90.00
_cell.angle_beta   90.00
_cell.angle_gamma   90.00
#
_symmetry.space_group_name_H-M   'P 1'
#
loop_
_entity.id
_entity.type
_entity.pdbx_description
1 polymer ?
#
loop_
_entity_poly.entity_id
_entity_poly.type
_entity_poly.pdbx_seq_one_letter_code
_entity_poly.pdbx_strand_id
1 'polypeptide(L)'
;MQNLHKLLTIENSELAKILRFNLYGLAATLTKANQEYPFDAGCQVCEELLQELHQLLEPVPSPDPRLLKEVGDLKQPELINELKLLKLKDIFNNNPELNSYLGNSHIQGQTDGEIWNEIHRKLLRVPEDVATSWRHKALELAQEVGAVVDNINLNELPFVRDEIIYPGLSGTVQAKGLCLSQTALINSEIAQTHLSKNSYLIAGFLLLYIKFIEIDPDLHHALKSVFSFDVVSLHSKLEQRHQYIDTLSDRLHRIQKLNETTDTVLNLCTWIDIDEAIHSLVFIPPAERYSWWGKLQKESRHLLKKAADKAVKAGNEVRLKQLSGLYADVCEFSKDDLQLDCGGNPGEVLTCLRVYAKINQQQYPGRVIFRTLR
;
A
#
# COMPACT_ATOMS: atom_id res chain seq x y z
N MET A 1 10.36 27.61 -21.87
CA MET A 1 10.51 27.61 -20.40
C MET A 1 11.97 27.36 -19.93
N GLN A 2 12.92 28.23 -20.29
CA GLN A 2 14.36 27.91 -20.11
C GLN A 2 14.84 27.89 -18.65
N ASN A 3 14.35 28.79 -17.80
CA ASN A 3 14.75 28.85 -16.39
C ASN A 3 14.14 27.72 -15.55
N LEU A 4 12.94 27.25 -15.91
CA LEU A 4 12.32 26.09 -15.28
C LEU A 4 13.12 24.82 -15.55
N HIS A 5 13.52 24.61 -16.81
CA HIS A 5 14.38 23.49 -17.18
C HIS A 5 15.72 23.54 -16.44
N LYS A 6 16.37 24.71 -16.37
CA LYS A 6 17.63 24.88 -15.62
C LYS A 6 17.48 24.51 -14.15
N LEU A 7 16.39 24.93 -13.50
CA LEU A 7 16.14 24.60 -12.09
C LEU A 7 15.86 23.11 -11.92
N LEU A 8 15.05 22.50 -12.81
CA LEU A 8 14.71 21.08 -12.76
C LEU A 8 15.92 20.15 -12.96
N THR A 9 16.96 20.59 -13.66
CA THR A 9 18.19 19.81 -13.88
C THR A 9 19.19 19.85 -12.72
N ILE A 10 18.95 20.64 -11.67
CA ILE A 10 19.86 20.72 -10.51
C ILE A 10 19.62 19.51 -9.61
N GLU A 11 20.59 18.61 -9.54
CA GLU A 11 20.57 17.45 -8.64
C GLU A 11 20.50 17.88 -7.16
N ASN A 12 19.73 17.14 -6.35
CA ASN A 12 19.57 17.36 -4.90
C ASN A 12 19.08 18.77 -4.50
N SER A 13 18.40 19.49 -5.39
CA SER A 13 17.80 20.79 -5.07
C SER A 13 16.36 20.63 -4.57
N GLU A 14 16.09 21.03 -3.33
CA GLU A 14 14.73 21.08 -2.78
C GLU A 14 13.82 22.03 -3.57
N LEU A 15 14.36 23.12 -4.13
CA LEU A 15 13.60 24.02 -5.00
C LEU A 15 13.24 23.36 -6.35
N ALA A 16 14.14 22.54 -6.90
CA ALA A 16 13.85 21.75 -8.09
C ALA A 16 12.79 20.67 -7.81
N LYS A 17 12.87 20.05 -6.64
CA LYS A 17 11.91 19.04 -6.16
C LYS A 17 10.50 19.66 -5.98
N ILE A 18 10.39 20.78 -5.28
CA ILE A 18 9.15 21.54 -5.10
C ILE A 18 8.58 21.99 -6.46
N LEU A 19 9.42 22.51 -7.35
CA LEU A 19 8.97 22.92 -8.68
C LEU A 19 8.40 21.74 -9.48
N ARG A 20 9.10 20.60 -9.48
CA ARG A 20 8.66 19.38 -10.16
C ARG A 20 7.30 18.91 -9.66
N PHE A 21 7.08 18.94 -8.34
CA PHE A 21 5.79 18.58 -7.73
C PHE A 21 4.64 19.48 -8.19
N ASN A 22 4.85 20.79 -8.24
CA ASN A 22 3.80 21.72 -8.67
C ASN A 22 3.46 21.55 -10.16
N LEU A 23 4.45 21.25 -11.00
CA LEU A 23 4.25 21.03 -12.44
C LEU A 23 3.51 19.70 -12.72
N TYR A 24 3.81 18.63 -11.99
CA TYR A 24 3.03 17.39 -12.08
C TYR A 24 1.58 17.58 -11.60
N GLY A 25 1.37 18.30 -10.49
CA GLY A 25 0.03 18.63 -10.00
C GLY A 25 -0.78 19.45 -11.02
N LEU A 26 -0.14 20.40 -11.68
CA LEU A 26 -0.75 21.20 -12.75
C LEU A 26 -1.12 20.32 -13.96
N ALA A 27 -0.21 19.46 -14.42
CA ALA A 27 -0.48 18.56 -15.54
C ALA A 27 -1.64 17.60 -15.26
N ALA A 28 -1.71 17.04 -14.05
CA ALA A 28 -2.82 16.17 -13.67
C ALA A 28 -4.17 16.93 -13.60
N THR A 29 -4.16 18.15 -13.08
CA THR A 29 -5.36 19.00 -12.99
C THR A 29 -5.89 19.35 -14.38
N LEU A 30 -5.01 19.76 -15.28
CA LEU A 30 -5.36 20.10 -16.67
C LEU A 30 -5.83 18.87 -17.46
N THR A 31 -5.20 17.71 -17.27
CA THR A 31 -5.65 16.44 -17.88
C THR A 31 -7.09 16.11 -17.50
N LYS A 32 -7.43 16.23 -16.21
CA LYS A 32 -8.79 15.97 -15.72
C LYS A 32 -9.78 17.02 -16.20
N ALA A 33 -9.40 18.30 -16.21
CA ALA A 33 -10.24 19.37 -16.73
C ALA A 33 -10.59 19.16 -18.21
N ASN A 34 -9.65 18.71 -19.04
CA ASN A 34 -9.91 18.37 -20.45
C ASN A 34 -10.87 17.17 -20.60
N GLN A 35 -10.81 16.19 -19.70
CA GLN A 35 -11.75 15.07 -19.70
C GLN A 35 -13.17 15.49 -19.29
N GLU A 36 -13.28 16.44 -18.37
CA GLU A 36 -14.56 16.92 -17.81
C GLU A 36 -15.24 17.95 -18.73
N TYR A 37 -14.47 18.75 -19.47
CA TYR A 37 -14.94 19.81 -20.35
C TYR A 37 -14.39 19.67 -21.80
N PRO A 38 -14.72 18.57 -22.52
CA PRO A 38 -14.10 18.26 -23.82
C PRO A 38 -14.49 19.23 -24.96
N PHE A 39 -15.49 20.08 -24.76
CA PHE A 39 -15.96 21.07 -25.73
C PHE A 39 -15.61 22.51 -25.33
N ASP A 40 -14.78 22.70 -24.30
CA ASP A 40 -14.31 24.02 -23.92
C ASP A 40 -13.40 24.61 -25.01
N ALA A 41 -13.55 25.91 -25.29
CA ALA A 41 -12.78 26.59 -26.33
C ALA A 41 -11.27 26.59 -26.05
N GLY A 42 -10.86 26.39 -24.79
CA GLY A 42 -9.47 26.27 -24.36
C GLY A 42 -8.90 24.85 -24.40
N CYS A 43 -9.68 23.82 -24.74
CA CYS A 43 -9.23 22.41 -24.66
C CYS A 43 -7.99 22.14 -25.52
N GLN A 44 -7.94 22.67 -26.74
CA GLN A 44 -6.78 22.52 -27.64
C GLN A 44 -5.51 23.18 -27.08
N VAL A 45 -5.64 24.40 -26.52
CA VAL A 45 -4.51 25.11 -25.88
C VAL A 45 -4.05 24.38 -24.62
N CYS A 46 -4.99 23.76 -23.90
CA CYS A 46 -4.69 22.95 -22.73
C CYS A 46 -3.93 21.67 -23.09
N GLU A 47 -4.26 21.02 -24.21
CA GLU A 47 -3.51 19.86 -24.72
C GLU A 47 -2.07 20.24 -25.13
N GLU A 48 -1.89 21.38 -25.80
CA GLU A 48 -0.56 21.91 -26.13
C GLU A 48 0.26 22.20 -24.87
N LEU A 49 -0.36 22.84 -23.86
CA LEU A 49 0.28 23.11 -22.57
C LEU A 49 0.65 21.81 -21.82
N LEU A 50 -0.20 20.78 -21.89
CA LEU A 50 0.09 19.46 -21.32
C LEU A 50 1.31 18.82 -21.98
N GLN A 51 1.43 18.92 -23.30
CA GLN A 51 2.61 18.42 -24.02
C GLN A 51 3.89 19.18 -23.61
N GLU A 52 3.83 20.51 -23.48
CA GLU A 52 4.97 21.30 -23.00
C GLU A 52 5.39 20.92 -21.57
N LEU A 53 4.42 20.67 -20.69
CA LEU A 53 4.69 20.24 -19.33
C LEU A 53 5.32 18.84 -19.29
N HIS A 54 4.83 17.89 -20.10
CA HIS A 54 5.43 16.56 -20.17
C HIS A 54 6.87 16.61 -20.68
N GLN A 55 7.15 17.35 -21.76
CA GLN A 55 8.51 17.53 -22.27
C GLN A 55 9.45 18.17 -21.26
N LEU A 56 8.93 19.08 -20.43
CA LEU A 56 9.71 19.73 -19.37
C LEU A 56 10.01 18.79 -18.18
N LEU A 57 9.16 17.78 -17.98
CA LEU A 57 9.21 16.85 -16.86
C LEU A 57 9.87 15.51 -17.23
N GLU A 58 10.07 15.21 -18.52
CA GLU A 58 10.80 14.03 -18.95
C GLU A 58 12.25 14.08 -18.45
N PRO A 59 12.75 13.00 -17.82
CA PRO A 59 14.14 12.93 -17.40
C PRO A 59 15.05 12.89 -18.63
N VAL A 60 16.11 13.73 -18.62
CA VAL A 60 17.22 13.56 -19.57
C VAL A 60 17.75 12.14 -19.38
N PRO A 61 17.84 11.31 -20.43
CA PRO A 61 18.27 9.92 -20.31
C PRO A 61 19.70 9.90 -19.77
N SER A 62 19.85 9.57 -18.48
CA SER A 62 21.13 9.16 -17.94
C SER A 62 21.48 7.80 -18.56
N PRO A 63 22.67 7.62 -19.16
CA PRO A 63 23.08 6.32 -19.67
C PRO A 63 23.09 5.32 -18.50
N ASP A 64 22.23 4.32 -18.60
CA ASP A 64 22.14 3.21 -17.65
C ASP A 64 23.51 2.50 -17.59
N PRO A 65 24.18 2.41 -16.42
CA PRO A 65 25.43 1.69 -16.27
C PRO A 65 25.34 0.19 -16.60
N ARG A 66 24.13 -0.34 -16.85
CA ARG A 66 23.88 -1.75 -17.18
C ARG A 66 24.02 -2.09 -18.66
N LEU A 67 24.24 -1.13 -19.55
CA LEU A 67 24.35 -1.36 -21.00
C LEU A 67 25.79 -1.41 -21.56
N LEU A 68 26.82 -1.50 -20.71
CA LEU A 68 28.21 -1.68 -21.15
C LEU A 68 28.84 -2.94 -20.58
N LYS A 69 28.40 -4.12 -21.06
CA LYS A 69 29.21 -5.33 -21.17
C LYS A 69 28.77 -6.17 -22.36
N GLU A 70 29.05 -5.68 -23.57
CA GLU A 70 29.42 -6.56 -24.67
C GLU A 70 30.95 -6.57 -24.76
N VAL A 71 31.56 -7.72 -24.50
CA VAL A 71 32.54 -8.43 -25.34
C VAL A 71 32.92 -9.71 -24.59
N GLY A 72 32.58 -10.87 -25.15
CA GLY A 72 33.06 -12.15 -24.67
C GLY A 72 32.16 -13.31 -25.08
N ASP A 73 32.25 -13.72 -26.35
CA ASP A 73 31.73 -14.98 -26.86
C ASP A 73 32.07 -16.16 -25.94
N LEU A 74 31.07 -16.63 -25.18
CA LEU A 74 30.94 -18.03 -24.79
C LEU A 74 29.44 -18.33 -24.76
N LYS A 75 28.96 -19.00 -25.82
CA LYS A 75 27.63 -19.62 -25.87
C LYS A 75 27.48 -20.57 -24.66
N GLN A 76 26.86 -20.11 -23.59
CA GLN A 76 26.19 -20.99 -22.65
C GLN A 76 24.83 -21.34 -23.25
N PRO A 77 24.43 -22.63 -23.27
CA PRO A 77 23.14 -23.01 -23.83
C PRO A 77 22.02 -22.39 -22.98
N GLU A 78 21.07 -21.74 -23.65
CA GLU A 78 19.78 -21.36 -23.09
C GLU A 78 19.06 -22.64 -22.64
N LEU A 79 19.29 -23.03 -21.38
CA LEU A 79 18.36 -23.87 -20.66
C LEU A 79 17.10 -23.02 -20.47
N ILE A 80 16.12 -23.23 -21.34
CA ILE A 80 14.72 -22.92 -21.03
C ILE A 80 14.40 -23.73 -19.77
N ASN A 81 14.63 -23.13 -18.60
CA ASN A 81 14.31 -23.75 -17.33
C ASN A 81 12.79 -23.78 -17.26
N GLU A 82 12.22 -24.95 -17.56
CA GLU A 82 10.78 -25.17 -17.42
C GLU A 82 10.40 -24.90 -15.97
N LEU A 83 9.55 -23.89 -15.77
CA LEU A 83 9.10 -23.46 -14.45
C LEU A 83 8.32 -24.60 -13.79
N LYS A 84 8.85 -25.14 -12.68
CA LYS A 84 8.28 -26.31 -12.02
C LYS A 84 6.94 -26.01 -11.37
N LEU A 85 6.69 -24.74 -11.04
CA LEU A 85 5.45 -24.28 -10.42
C LEU A 85 4.39 -23.77 -11.42
N LEU A 86 4.54 -24.01 -12.73
CA LEU A 86 3.52 -23.62 -13.72
C LEU A 86 2.15 -24.22 -13.43
N LYS A 87 2.09 -25.52 -13.10
CA LYS A 87 0.84 -26.19 -12.72
C LYS A 87 0.14 -25.47 -11.55
N LEU A 88 0.91 -25.06 -10.54
CA LEU A 88 0.38 -24.30 -9.39
C LEU A 88 -0.11 -22.92 -9.84
N LYS A 89 0.67 -22.20 -10.65
CA LYS A 89 0.31 -20.90 -11.23
C LYS A 89 -1.01 -20.95 -11.99
N ASP A 90 -1.19 -21.96 -12.85
CA ASP A 90 -2.38 -22.12 -13.68
C ASP A 90 -3.61 -22.48 -12.84
N ILE A 91 -3.48 -23.40 -11.88
CA ILE A 91 -4.57 -23.77 -10.99
C ILE A 91 -5.00 -22.58 -10.12
N PHE A 92 -4.06 -21.76 -9.67
CA PHE A 92 -4.34 -20.55 -8.89
C PHE A 92 -5.10 -19.51 -9.72
N ASN A 93 -4.57 -19.17 -10.90
CA ASN A 93 -5.13 -18.16 -11.80
C ASN A 93 -6.56 -18.47 -12.29
N ASN A 94 -6.87 -19.76 -12.44
CA ASN A 94 -8.16 -20.21 -12.96
C ASN A 94 -9.18 -20.54 -11.86
N ASN A 95 -8.88 -20.26 -10.59
CA ASN A 95 -9.79 -20.60 -9.51
C ASN A 95 -10.87 -19.51 -9.29
N PRO A 96 -12.17 -19.85 -9.42
CA PRO A 96 -13.24 -18.86 -9.33
C PRO A 96 -13.43 -18.29 -7.91
N GLU A 97 -13.17 -19.09 -6.86
CA GLU A 97 -13.27 -18.64 -5.48
C GLU A 97 -12.20 -17.58 -5.17
N LEU A 98 -10.94 -17.83 -5.52
CA LEU A 98 -9.85 -16.84 -5.36
C LEU A 98 -10.09 -15.59 -6.20
N ASN A 99 -10.56 -15.73 -7.43
CA ASN A 99 -10.83 -14.60 -8.32
C ASN A 99 -11.95 -13.68 -7.76
N SER A 100 -12.86 -14.22 -6.95
CA SER A 100 -13.88 -13.39 -6.28
C SER A 100 -13.28 -12.41 -5.25
N TYR A 101 -12.14 -12.75 -4.66
CA TYR A 101 -11.42 -11.90 -3.69
C TYR A 101 -10.31 -11.07 -4.35
N LEU A 102 -9.57 -11.66 -5.29
CA LEU A 102 -8.36 -11.08 -5.87
C LEU A 102 -8.62 -10.34 -7.19
N GLY A 103 -9.84 -10.44 -7.74
CA GLY A 103 -10.17 -9.94 -9.06
C GLY A 103 -9.43 -10.69 -10.16
N ASN A 104 -9.26 -10.05 -11.31
CA ASN A 104 -8.59 -10.63 -12.49
C ASN A 104 -7.05 -10.49 -12.41
N SER A 105 -6.49 -10.46 -11.21
CA SER A 105 -5.06 -10.26 -10.99
C SER A 105 -4.30 -11.58 -11.10
N HIS A 106 -3.85 -11.89 -12.32
CA HIS A 106 -3.06 -13.10 -12.59
C HIS A 106 -1.64 -13.00 -12.02
N ILE A 107 -1.10 -14.15 -11.61
CA ILE A 107 0.30 -14.30 -11.19
C ILE A 107 1.24 -13.91 -12.34
N GLN A 108 2.16 -12.97 -12.09
CA GLN A 108 3.11 -12.45 -13.08
C GLN A 108 4.53 -13.03 -12.92
N GLY A 109 4.83 -13.73 -11.83
CA GLY A 109 6.13 -14.34 -11.57
C GLY A 109 6.70 -15.13 -12.75
N GLN A 110 7.98 -14.89 -13.04
CA GLN A 110 8.78 -15.46 -14.12
C GLN A 110 9.79 -16.50 -13.62
N THR A 111 9.94 -16.63 -12.30
CA THR A 111 10.71 -17.70 -11.65
C THR A 111 9.84 -18.46 -10.67
N ASP A 112 10.19 -19.72 -10.35
CA ASP A 112 9.45 -20.50 -9.35
C ASP A 112 9.41 -19.78 -7.99
N GLY A 113 10.51 -19.12 -7.62
CA GLY A 113 10.58 -18.32 -6.39
C GLY A 113 9.64 -17.11 -6.40
N GLU A 114 9.50 -16.44 -7.54
CA GLU A 114 8.54 -15.34 -7.70
C GLU A 114 7.09 -15.84 -7.66
N ILE A 115 6.79 -16.94 -8.37
CA ILE A 115 5.46 -17.57 -8.38
C ILE A 115 5.04 -17.93 -6.94
N TRP A 116 5.92 -18.62 -6.20
CA TRP A 116 5.66 -19.00 -4.81
C TRP A 116 5.33 -17.78 -3.96
N ASN A 117 6.21 -16.78 -3.99
CA ASN A 117 6.07 -15.56 -3.20
C ASN A 117 4.83 -14.75 -3.55
N GLU A 118 4.53 -14.60 -4.84
CA GLU A 118 3.37 -13.83 -5.29
C GLU A 118 2.05 -14.51 -4.89
N ILE A 119 1.95 -15.83 -5.05
CA ILE A 119 0.81 -16.63 -4.58
C ILE A 119 0.60 -16.39 -3.08
N HIS A 120 1.65 -16.57 -2.27
CA HIS A 120 1.50 -16.44 -0.83
C HIS A 120 1.17 -15.02 -0.36
N ARG A 121 1.69 -13.98 -1.02
CA ARG A 121 1.28 -12.59 -0.76
C ARG A 121 -0.17 -12.33 -1.14
N LYS A 122 -0.66 -12.85 -2.26
CA LYS A 122 -2.09 -12.74 -2.62
C LYS A 122 -2.97 -13.45 -1.58
N LEU A 123 -2.54 -14.58 -1.05
CA LEU A 123 -3.24 -15.29 0.03
C LEU A 123 -3.29 -14.52 1.36
N LEU A 124 -2.55 -13.41 1.53
CA LEU A 124 -2.69 -12.54 2.71
C LEU A 124 -3.96 -11.69 2.68
N ARG A 125 -4.65 -11.65 1.53
CA ARG A 125 -5.79 -10.77 1.24
C ARG A 125 -7.14 -11.49 1.28
N VAL A 126 -7.12 -12.82 1.33
CA VAL A 126 -8.31 -13.69 1.32
C VAL A 126 -8.65 -14.18 2.74
N PRO A 127 -9.88 -14.65 3.00
CA PRO A 127 -10.24 -15.26 4.29
C PRO A 127 -9.25 -16.35 4.73
N GLU A 128 -8.99 -16.45 6.03
CA GLU A 128 -7.94 -17.33 6.55
C GLU A 128 -8.16 -18.83 6.31
N ASP A 129 -9.41 -19.26 6.27
CA ASP A 129 -9.80 -20.63 5.93
C ASP A 129 -9.45 -20.94 4.47
N VAL A 130 -9.79 -20.04 3.55
CA VAL A 130 -9.39 -20.11 2.13
C VAL A 130 -7.87 -20.09 2.00
N ALA A 131 -7.21 -19.15 2.68
CA ALA A 131 -5.75 -19.02 2.66
C ALA A 131 -5.05 -20.29 3.17
N THR A 132 -5.53 -20.87 4.27
CA THR A 132 -4.97 -22.10 4.85
C THR A 132 -5.11 -23.28 3.89
N SER A 133 -6.30 -23.47 3.32
CA SER A 133 -6.55 -24.52 2.31
C SER A 133 -5.61 -24.40 1.11
N TRP A 134 -5.46 -23.17 0.60
CA TRP A 134 -4.57 -22.91 -0.54
C TRP A 134 -3.08 -23.04 -0.22
N ARG A 135 -2.64 -22.65 0.98
CA ARG A 135 -1.25 -22.87 1.41
C ARG A 135 -0.93 -24.35 1.48
N HIS A 136 -1.87 -25.17 1.96
CA HIS A 136 -1.70 -26.62 2.00
C HIS A 136 -1.59 -27.20 0.59
N LYS A 137 -2.55 -26.86 -0.29
CA LYS A 137 -2.55 -27.30 -1.68
C LYS A 137 -1.31 -26.85 -2.46
N ALA A 138 -0.87 -25.60 -2.26
CA ALA A 138 0.34 -25.06 -2.89
C ALA A 138 1.58 -25.85 -2.46
N LEU A 139 1.65 -26.22 -1.17
CA LEU A 139 2.75 -27.01 -0.65
C LEU A 139 2.75 -28.45 -1.20
N GLU A 140 1.60 -29.12 -1.27
CA GLU A 140 1.49 -30.45 -1.87
C GLU A 140 2.01 -30.44 -3.32
N LEU A 141 1.56 -29.47 -4.12
CA LEU A 141 2.00 -29.31 -5.52
C LEU A 141 3.50 -28.98 -5.64
N ALA A 142 4.07 -28.20 -4.71
CA ALA A 142 5.50 -27.93 -4.69
C ALA A 142 6.30 -29.20 -4.31
N GLN A 143 5.78 -30.02 -3.38
CA GLN A 143 6.42 -31.27 -2.97
C GLN A 143 6.37 -32.34 -4.08
N GLU A 144 5.29 -32.39 -4.89
CA GLU A 144 5.19 -33.26 -6.07
C GLU A 144 6.38 -33.07 -7.04
N VAL A 145 6.89 -31.84 -7.15
CA VAL A 145 8.04 -31.51 -8.01
C VAL A 145 9.39 -31.57 -7.28
N GLY A 146 9.42 -32.06 -6.04
CA GLY A 146 10.63 -32.26 -5.23
C GLY A 146 11.07 -31.06 -4.39
N ALA A 147 10.20 -30.07 -4.18
CA ALA A 147 10.50 -28.97 -3.26
C ALA A 147 10.36 -29.41 -1.81
N VAL A 148 11.16 -28.82 -0.92
CA VAL A 148 11.18 -29.10 0.51
C VAL A 148 10.94 -27.80 1.27
N VAL A 149 10.06 -27.83 2.27
CA VAL A 149 9.76 -26.68 3.13
C VAL A 149 11.05 -26.17 3.79
N ASP A 150 11.29 -24.86 3.68
CA ASP A 150 12.41 -24.18 4.33
C ASP A 150 11.89 -23.07 5.25
N ASN A 151 11.97 -23.31 6.57
CA ASN A 151 11.60 -22.33 7.59
C ASN A 151 12.80 -21.50 8.09
N ILE A 152 13.97 -21.63 7.45
CA ILE A 152 15.21 -20.97 7.85
C ILE A 152 15.50 -19.81 6.89
N ASN A 153 15.38 -20.04 5.58
CA ASN A 153 15.67 -19.02 4.57
C ASN A 153 14.45 -18.10 4.35
N LEU A 154 14.28 -17.14 5.26
CA LEU A 154 13.15 -16.21 5.28
C LEU A 154 13.60 -14.78 5.00
N ASN A 155 12.77 -14.03 4.26
CA ASN A 155 12.88 -12.57 4.21
C ASN A 155 12.19 -11.99 5.45
N GLU A 156 12.95 -11.22 6.22
CA GLU A 156 12.47 -10.63 7.47
C GLU A 156 11.80 -9.28 7.24
N LEU A 157 10.60 -9.13 7.78
CA LEU A 157 9.86 -7.88 7.88
C LEU A 157 9.95 -7.34 9.31
N PRO A 158 10.40 -6.10 9.52
CA PRO A 158 10.54 -5.52 10.85
C PRO A 158 9.17 -5.34 11.51
N PHE A 159 8.93 -6.03 12.63
CA PHE A 159 7.70 -5.87 13.40
C PHE A 159 7.86 -6.25 14.88
N VAL A 160 6.83 -5.99 15.70
CA VAL A 160 6.89 -6.18 17.16
C VAL A 160 6.80 -7.63 17.64
N ARG A 161 6.67 -8.60 16.72
CA ARG A 161 6.55 -10.03 17.01
C ARG A 161 7.24 -10.83 15.92
N ASP A 162 7.70 -12.02 16.30
CA ASP A 162 8.20 -13.01 15.35
C ASP A 162 7.04 -13.89 14.89
N GLU A 163 6.89 -14.04 13.58
CA GLU A 163 5.80 -14.81 12.97
C GLU A 163 6.21 -15.24 11.56
N ILE A 164 6.24 -16.55 11.27
CA ILE A 164 6.39 -17.01 9.89
C ILE A 164 5.06 -16.79 9.17
N ILE A 165 5.05 -15.87 8.20
CA ILE A 165 3.86 -15.56 7.40
C ILE A 165 3.63 -16.69 6.39
N TYR A 166 4.70 -17.09 5.71
CA TYR A 166 4.73 -18.28 4.86
C TYR A 166 6.17 -18.82 4.72
N PRO A 167 6.33 -20.14 4.56
CA PRO A 167 7.65 -20.75 4.49
C PRO A 167 8.33 -20.50 3.14
N GLY A 168 9.66 -20.65 3.12
CA GLY A 168 10.42 -20.78 1.88
C GLY A 168 10.37 -22.20 1.33
N LEU A 169 11.08 -22.40 0.22
CA LEU A 169 11.31 -23.68 -0.42
C LEU A 169 12.80 -23.88 -0.68
N SER A 170 13.24 -25.12 -0.52
CA SER A 170 14.56 -25.63 -0.88
C SER A 170 14.42 -26.90 -1.75
N GLY A 171 15.54 -27.50 -2.17
CA GLY A 171 15.52 -28.67 -3.04
C GLY A 171 15.39 -28.29 -4.52
N THR A 172 14.44 -28.89 -5.22
CA THR A 172 14.27 -28.69 -6.68
C THR A 172 13.74 -27.30 -7.04
N VAL A 173 13.06 -26.63 -6.12
CA VAL A 173 12.58 -25.25 -6.21
C VAL A 173 13.18 -24.47 -5.06
N GLN A 174 13.79 -23.32 -5.36
CA GLN A 174 14.36 -22.42 -4.34
C GLN A 174 13.55 -21.15 -4.25
N ALA A 175 13.02 -20.86 -3.06
CA ALA A 175 12.26 -19.66 -2.77
C ALA A 175 12.51 -19.22 -1.33
N LYS A 176 12.72 -17.93 -1.10
CA LYS A 176 12.70 -17.40 0.27
C LYS A 176 11.27 -17.30 0.78
N GLY A 177 11.07 -17.63 2.05
CA GLY A 177 9.81 -17.37 2.74
C GLY A 177 9.71 -15.93 3.23
N LEU A 178 8.70 -15.64 4.05
CA LEU A 178 8.48 -14.32 4.62
C LEU A 178 8.09 -14.45 6.09
N CYS A 179 8.70 -13.64 6.96
CA CYS A 179 8.36 -13.60 8.37
C CYS A 179 8.38 -12.19 8.93
N LEU A 180 7.66 -12.00 10.03
CA LEU A 180 7.84 -10.86 10.93
C LEU A 180 9.03 -11.14 11.85
N SER A 181 9.82 -10.12 12.17
CA SER A 181 11.03 -10.21 12.99
C SER A 181 11.16 -9.03 13.94
N GLN A 182 11.23 -9.32 15.25
CA GLN A 182 11.55 -8.34 16.30
C GLN A 182 12.98 -7.85 16.18
N THR A 183 13.91 -8.75 15.87
CA THR A 183 15.32 -8.41 15.69
C THR A 183 15.50 -7.45 14.52
N ALA A 184 14.81 -7.66 13.39
CA ALA A 184 14.82 -6.73 12.27
C ALA A 184 14.26 -5.35 12.65
N LEU A 185 13.23 -5.29 13.50
CA LEU A 185 12.70 -4.03 14.01
C LEU A 185 13.71 -3.32 14.92
N ILE A 186 14.35 -4.01 15.85
CA ILE A 186 15.35 -3.44 16.77
C ILE A 186 16.55 -2.88 16.00
N ASN A 187 16.97 -3.59 14.95
CA ASN A 187 18.09 -3.17 14.10
C ASN A 187 17.73 -1.97 13.20
N SER A 188 16.46 -1.57 13.13
CA SER A 188 16.06 -0.35 12.42
C SER A 188 16.37 0.89 13.28
N GLU A 189 16.90 1.94 12.66
CA GLU A 189 17.29 3.20 13.33
C GLU A 189 16.11 3.86 14.09
N ILE A 190 14.86 3.59 13.68
CA ILE A 190 13.64 4.16 14.26
C ILE A 190 13.34 3.57 15.66
N ALA A 191 13.78 2.35 15.95
CA ALA A 191 13.47 1.63 17.19
C ALA A 191 14.40 1.97 18.38
N GLN A 192 15.47 2.75 18.17
CA GLN A 192 16.47 3.06 19.20
C GLN A 192 16.01 4.13 20.21
N THR A 193 14.83 4.71 20.03
CA THR A 193 14.25 5.68 20.97
C THR A 193 13.41 4.96 22.03
N HIS A 194 13.45 5.41 23.29
CA HIS A 194 12.60 4.91 24.37
C HIS A 194 11.12 5.25 24.10
N LEU A 195 10.49 4.50 23.19
CA LEU A 195 9.11 4.70 22.78
C LEU A 195 8.15 4.06 23.79
N SER A 196 7.01 4.73 24.02
CA SER A 196 5.88 4.09 24.70
C SER A 196 5.46 2.83 23.92
N LYS A 197 4.84 1.85 24.59
CA LYS A 197 4.39 0.59 23.95
C LYS A 197 3.54 0.82 22.69
N ASN A 198 2.66 1.83 22.70
CA ASN A 198 1.83 2.16 21.53
C ASN A 198 2.64 2.81 20.40
N SER A 199 3.61 3.65 20.75
CA SER A 199 4.51 4.31 19.79
C SER A 199 5.48 3.33 19.13
N TYR A 200 5.94 2.32 19.87
CA TYR A 200 6.72 1.21 19.34
C TYR A 200 5.90 0.38 18.33
N LEU A 201 4.63 0.08 18.67
CA LEU A 201 3.77 -0.68 17.77
C LEU A 201 3.47 0.05 16.46
N ILE A 202 3.17 1.34 16.52
CA ILE A 202 2.89 2.14 15.31
C ILE A 202 4.14 2.34 14.44
N ALA A 203 5.33 2.43 15.03
CA ALA A 203 6.60 2.41 14.29
C ALA A 203 6.82 1.06 13.59
N GLY A 204 6.46 -0.04 14.25
CA GLY A 204 6.42 -1.38 13.64
C GLY A 204 5.51 -1.42 12.41
N PHE A 205 4.29 -0.89 12.50
CA PHE A 205 3.37 -0.80 11.35
C PHE A 205 3.97 0.01 10.18
N LEU A 206 4.61 1.15 10.46
CA LEU A 206 5.25 1.96 9.42
C LEU A 206 6.28 1.15 8.63
N LEU A 207 7.25 0.57 9.36
CA LEU A 207 8.35 -0.16 8.74
C LEU A 207 7.85 -1.40 8.00
N LEU A 208 6.90 -2.12 8.59
CA LEU A 208 6.24 -3.25 7.95
C LEU A 208 5.59 -2.84 6.62
N TYR A 209 4.84 -1.73 6.60
CA TYR A 209 4.18 -1.26 5.39
C TYR A 209 5.14 -0.73 4.34
N ILE A 210 6.20 -0.02 4.72
CA ILE A 210 7.26 0.37 3.77
C ILE A 210 7.84 -0.86 3.08
N LYS A 211 8.13 -1.92 3.85
CA LYS A 211 8.61 -3.19 3.28
C LYS A 211 7.58 -3.88 2.40
N PHE A 212 6.31 -3.87 2.77
CA PHE A 212 5.26 -4.39 1.90
C PHE A 212 5.16 -3.64 0.56
N ILE A 213 5.27 -2.31 0.58
CA ILE A 213 5.29 -1.46 -0.63
C ILE A 213 6.49 -1.79 -1.52
N GLU A 214 7.61 -2.24 -0.95
CA GLU A 214 8.78 -2.70 -1.72
C GLU A 214 8.54 -4.05 -2.42
N ILE A 215 7.84 -4.98 -1.77
CA ILE A 215 7.76 -6.38 -2.23
C ILE A 215 6.45 -6.77 -2.91
N ASP A 216 5.37 -6.01 -2.72
CA ASP A 216 4.06 -6.30 -3.29
C ASP A 216 3.62 -5.19 -4.27
N PRO A 217 3.65 -5.46 -5.59
CA PRO A 217 3.32 -4.45 -6.61
C PRO A 217 1.82 -4.12 -6.66
N ASP A 218 0.95 -4.92 -6.04
CA ASP A 218 -0.50 -4.72 -6.06
C ASP A 218 -0.97 -3.65 -5.06
N LEU A 219 -0.04 -3.04 -4.32
CA LEU A 219 -0.36 -2.02 -3.33
C LEU A 219 -0.64 -0.65 -3.96
N HIS A 220 -1.69 -0.04 -3.47
CA HIS A 220 -2.14 1.28 -3.84
C HIS A 220 -2.30 2.15 -2.59
N HIS A 221 -2.31 3.47 -2.76
CA HIS A 221 -2.76 4.37 -1.72
C HIS A 221 -4.05 5.09 -2.11
N ALA A 222 -4.85 5.35 -1.09
CA ALA A 222 -6.06 6.17 -1.17
C ALA A 222 -5.95 7.45 -0.33
N LEU A 223 -4.76 7.81 0.17
CA LEU A 223 -4.61 8.84 1.21
C LEU A 223 -4.95 10.25 0.70
N LYS A 224 -5.98 10.87 1.28
CA LYS A 224 -6.52 12.16 0.83
C LYS A 224 -5.48 13.27 0.75
N SER A 225 -4.60 13.36 1.75
CA SER A 225 -3.59 14.43 1.82
C SER A 225 -2.46 14.28 0.80
N VAL A 226 -2.34 13.12 0.17
CA VAL A 226 -1.40 12.86 -0.91
C VAL A 226 -2.10 13.05 -2.25
N PHE A 227 -3.22 12.36 -2.43
CA PHE A 227 -4.06 12.48 -3.61
C PHE A 227 -5.52 12.23 -3.25
N SER A 228 -6.38 13.21 -3.51
CA SER A 228 -7.78 13.19 -3.05
C SER A 228 -8.74 12.47 -3.98
N PHE A 229 -8.39 12.33 -5.26
CA PHE A 229 -9.37 12.04 -6.31
C PHE A 229 -9.51 10.57 -6.68
N ASP A 230 -8.56 9.72 -6.34
CA ASP A 230 -8.55 8.32 -6.80
C ASP A 230 -7.69 7.41 -5.90
N VAL A 231 -7.77 6.10 -6.15
CA VAL A 231 -6.87 5.08 -5.60
C VAL A 231 -5.69 4.89 -6.58
N VAL A 232 -4.47 5.06 -6.11
CA VAL A 232 -3.29 5.19 -6.98
C VAL A 232 -2.26 4.11 -6.68
N SER A 233 -1.77 3.44 -7.72
CA SER A 233 -0.74 2.40 -7.59
C SER A 233 0.58 2.99 -7.10
N LEU A 234 1.13 2.36 -6.05
CA LEU A 234 2.44 2.72 -5.48
C LEU A 234 3.60 2.11 -6.28
N HIS A 235 3.33 1.10 -7.09
CA HIS A 235 4.35 0.46 -7.93
C HIS A 235 4.59 1.25 -9.23
N SER A 236 3.52 1.60 -9.95
CA SER A 236 3.66 2.29 -11.24
C SER A 236 3.91 3.80 -11.12
N LYS A 237 3.55 4.43 -9.99
CA LYS A 237 3.76 5.87 -9.75
C LYS A 237 4.72 6.10 -8.59
N LEU A 238 6.03 6.07 -8.88
CA LEU A 238 7.10 6.23 -7.88
C LEU A 238 7.00 7.55 -7.08
N GLU A 239 6.56 8.64 -7.70
CA GLU A 239 6.36 9.91 -6.99
C GLU A 239 5.30 9.78 -5.88
N GLN A 240 4.17 9.17 -6.21
CA GLN A 240 3.07 8.94 -5.28
C GLN A 240 3.49 8.01 -4.14
N ARG A 241 4.34 7.02 -4.45
CA ARG A 241 4.99 6.19 -3.44
C ARG A 241 5.82 6.99 -2.46
N HIS A 242 6.70 7.87 -2.93
CA HIS A 242 7.51 8.71 -2.05
C HIS A 242 6.63 9.65 -1.21
N GLN A 243 5.66 10.34 -1.82
CA GLN A 243 4.76 11.25 -1.11
C GLN A 243 3.94 10.54 -0.02
N TYR A 244 3.49 9.31 -0.30
CA TYR A 244 2.78 8.49 0.67
C TYR A 244 3.67 8.08 1.85
N ILE A 245 4.89 7.59 1.58
CA ILE A 245 5.84 7.19 2.62
C ILE A 245 6.26 8.39 3.48
N ASP A 246 6.54 9.54 2.86
CA ASP A 246 6.90 10.79 3.56
C ASP A 246 5.75 11.23 4.48
N THR A 247 4.52 11.25 3.96
CA THR A 247 3.32 11.64 4.73
C THR A 247 3.08 10.70 5.92
N LEU A 248 3.26 9.39 5.72
CA LEU A 248 3.07 8.40 6.78
C LEU A 248 4.16 8.55 7.87
N SER A 249 5.40 8.81 7.45
CA SER A 249 6.52 9.08 8.35
C SER A 249 6.30 10.37 9.15
N ASP A 250 5.85 11.45 8.51
CA ASP A 250 5.54 12.71 9.19
C ASP A 250 4.46 12.55 10.26
N ARG A 251 3.39 11.80 9.96
CA ARG A 251 2.31 11.52 10.92
C ARG A 251 2.82 10.72 12.12
N LEU A 252 3.75 9.77 11.90
CA LEU A 252 4.39 9.04 13.00
C LEU A 252 5.22 9.96 13.89
N HIS A 253 6.06 10.83 13.31
CA HIS A 253 6.88 11.78 14.07
C HIS A 253 6.01 12.71 14.94
N ARG A 254 4.84 13.12 14.44
CA ARG A 254 3.88 13.91 15.24
C ARG A 254 3.40 13.13 16.46
N ILE A 255 3.01 11.87 16.31
CA ILE A 255 2.60 11.01 17.44
C ILE A 255 3.70 10.86 18.47
N GLN A 256 4.95 10.68 18.02
CA GLN A 256 6.09 10.55 18.92
C GLN A 256 6.29 11.82 19.76
N LYS A 257 6.22 13.01 19.13
CA LYS A 257 6.33 14.31 19.83
C LYS A 257 5.16 14.58 20.77
N LEU A 258 3.95 14.16 20.41
CA LEU A 258 2.73 14.43 21.18
C LEU A 258 2.57 13.58 22.44
N ASN A 259 3.35 12.51 22.62
CA ASN A 259 3.32 11.73 23.87
C ASN A 259 3.68 12.56 25.12
N GLU A 260 4.32 13.71 24.93
CA GLU A 260 4.71 14.64 26.00
C GLU A 260 3.62 15.70 26.30
N THR A 261 2.56 15.77 25.48
CA THR A 261 1.52 16.81 25.57
C THR A 261 0.33 16.33 26.41
N THR A 262 -0.23 17.21 27.24
CA THR A 262 -1.42 16.92 28.07
C THR A 262 -2.75 17.06 27.33
N ASP A 263 -2.73 17.67 26.14
CA ASP A 263 -3.90 17.82 25.27
C ASP A 263 -4.32 16.48 24.65
N THR A 264 -5.32 15.87 25.27
CA THR A 264 -5.87 14.58 24.85
C THR A 264 -6.72 14.66 23.58
N VAL A 265 -7.27 15.82 23.23
CA VAL A 265 -8.04 16.01 22.00
C VAL A 265 -7.10 16.08 20.80
N LEU A 266 -6.06 16.90 20.89
CA LEU A 266 -5.03 17.00 19.84
C LEU A 266 -4.34 15.64 19.61
N ASN A 267 -4.04 14.92 20.70
CA ASN A 267 -3.50 13.56 20.61
C ASN A 267 -4.47 12.63 19.86
N LEU A 268 -5.76 12.62 20.21
CA LEU A 268 -6.76 11.79 19.52
C LEU A 268 -6.87 12.13 18.03
N CYS A 269 -6.91 13.42 17.67
CA CYS A 269 -6.93 13.84 16.26
C CYS A 269 -5.71 13.32 15.49
N THR A 270 -4.53 13.37 16.11
CA THR A 270 -3.29 12.85 15.49
C THR A 270 -3.35 11.32 15.33
N TRP A 271 -3.96 10.60 16.27
CA TRP A 271 -4.22 9.17 16.12
C TRP A 271 -5.22 8.87 15.01
N ILE A 272 -6.25 9.69 14.80
CA ILE A 272 -7.18 9.54 13.67
C ILE A 272 -6.43 9.74 12.35
N ASP A 273 -5.49 10.69 12.30
CA ASP A 273 -4.71 10.94 11.09
C ASP A 273 -3.75 9.76 10.78
N ILE A 274 -3.00 9.22 11.73
CA ILE A 274 -2.17 8.04 11.41
C ILE A 274 -3.03 6.83 11.02
N ASP A 275 -4.19 6.67 11.66
CA ASP A 275 -5.12 5.58 11.38
C ASP A 275 -5.64 5.67 9.93
N GLU A 276 -6.00 6.87 9.47
CA GLU A 276 -6.35 7.10 8.07
C GLU A 276 -5.21 6.76 7.13
N ALA A 277 -3.98 7.19 7.45
CA ALA A 277 -2.84 6.91 6.61
C ALA A 277 -2.62 5.40 6.46
N ILE A 278 -2.64 4.65 7.57
CA ILE A 278 -2.51 3.19 7.58
C ILE A 278 -3.60 2.51 6.76
N HIS A 279 -4.87 2.89 6.95
CA HIS A 279 -5.98 2.27 6.24
C HIS A 279 -6.14 2.76 4.80
N SER A 280 -5.37 3.80 4.42
CA SER A 280 -5.25 4.23 3.04
C SER A 280 -4.27 3.40 2.23
N LEU A 281 -3.47 2.52 2.84
CA LEU A 281 -2.72 1.49 2.11
C LEU A 281 -3.66 0.31 1.80
N VAL A 282 -4.00 0.15 0.53
CA VAL A 282 -5.05 -0.76 0.09
C VAL A 282 -4.60 -1.61 -1.10
N PHE A 283 -5.25 -2.75 -1.26
CA PHE A 283 -5.22 -3.54 -2.49
C PHE A 283 -6.43 -3.19 -3.36
N ILE A 284 -6.36 -3.53 -4.65
CA ILE A 284 -7.49 -3.48 -5.58
C ILE A 284 -7.65 -4.88 -6.20
N PRO A 285 -8.71 -5.64 -5.87
CA PRO A 285 -9.75 -5.34 -4.88
C PRO A 285 -9.23 -5.24 -3.43
N PRO A 286 -9.93 -4.52 -2.54
CA PRO A 286 -9.54 -4.46 -1.12
C PRO A 286 -9.50 -5.82 -0.45
N ALA A 287 -8.52 -6.01 0.44
CA ALA A 287 -8.36 -7.25 1.20
C ALA A 287 -9.57 -7.51 2.10
N GLU A 288 -9.91 -8.79 2.26
CA GLU A 288 -11.04 -9.22 3.08
C GLU A 288 -10.78 -8.94 4.57
N ARG A 289 -11.81 -8.55 5.33
CA ARG A 289 -11.69 -8.06 6.73
C ARG A 289 -11.15 -9.09 7.72
N TYR A 290 -11.31 -10.38 7.45
CA TYR A 290 -10.83 -11.50 8.25
C TYR A 290 -9.56 -12.15 7.68
N SER A 291 -9.03 -11.64 6.57
CA SER A 291 -7.72 -12.00 6.04
C SER A 291 -6.59 -11.61 7.00
N TRP A 292 -5.37 -12.12 6.73
CA TRP A 292 -4.18 -11.72 7.49
C TRP A 292 -3.96 -10.19 7.44
N TRP A 293 -4.11 -9.57 6.27
CA TRP A 293 -4.00 -8.13 6.10
C TRP A 293 -5.12 -7.36 6.84
N GLY A 294 -6.36 -7.86 6.76
CA GLY A 294 -7.51 -7.27 7.46
C GLY A 294 -7.34 -7.30 8.99
N LYS A 295 -6.78 -8.39 9.52
CA LYS A 295 -6.44 -8.50 10.95
C LYS A 295 -5.33 -7.52 11.34
N LEU A 296 -4.29 -7.37 10.52
CA LEU A 296 -3.21 -6.41 10.75
C LEU A 296 -3.76 -4.97 10.82
N GLN A 297 -4.64 -4.58 9.89
CA GLN A 297 -5.30 -3.26 9.93
C GLN A 297 -6.19 -3.10 11.17
N LYS A 298 -6.94 -4.13 11.55
CA LYS A 298 -7.76 -4.14 12.78
C LYS A 298 -6.92 -3.97 14.04
N GLU A 299 -5.74 -4.58 14.10
CA GLU A 299 -4.77 -4.37 15.20
C GLU A 299 -4.35 -2.90 15.29
N SER A 300 -4.08 -2.25 14.17
CA SER A 300 -3.77 -0.81 14.14
C SER A 300 -4.96 0.04 14.63
N ARG A 301 -6.19 -0.25 14.17
CA ARG A 301 -7.40 0.46 14.62
C ARG A 301 -7.63 0.36 16.13
N HIS A 302 -7.17 -0.72 16.77
CA HIS A 302 -7.26 -0.86 18.22
C HIS A 302 -6.38 0.16 18.97
N LEU A 303 -5.28 0.65 18.38
CA LEU A 303 -4.48 1.74 18.93
C LEU A 303 -5.27 3.06 18.96
N LEU A 304 -6.01 3.38 17.90
CA LEU A 304 -6.90 4.54 17.86
C LEU A 304 -7.97 4.45 18.96
N LYS A 305 -8.57 3.26 19.19
CA LYS A 305 -9.53 3.07 20.28
C LYS A 305 -8.91 3.36 21.64
N LYS A 306 -7.67 2.93 21.90
CA LYS A 306 -6.96 3.27 23.15
C LYS A 306 -6.71 4.77 23.30
N ALA A 307 -6.44 5.49 22.22
CA ALA A 307 -6.31 6.95 22.25
C ALA A 307 -7.66 7.62 22.57
N ALA A 308 -8.75 7.13 22.00
CA ALA A 308 -10.10 7.60 22.31
C ALA A 308 -10.46 7.37 23.77
N ASP A 309 -10.17 6.19 24.32
CA ASP A 309 -10.42 5.87 25.73
C ASP A 309 -9.66 6.82 26.67
N LYS A 310 -8.44 7.24 26.32
CA LYS A 310 -7.69 8.24 27.09
C LYS A 310 -8.37 9.61 27.07
N ALA A 311 -8.86 10.05 25.92
CA ALA A 311 -9.58 11.32 25.80
C ALA A 311 -10.91 11.30 26.59
N VAL A 312 -11.63 10.18 26.57
CA VAL A 312 -12.86 9.98 27.39
C VAL A 312 -12.53 10.04 28.88
N LYS A 313 -11.48 9.36 29.34
CA LYS A 313 -11.04 9.40 30.74
C LYS A 313 -10.60 10.79 31.20
N ALA A 314 -10.15 11.63 30.28
CA ALA A 314 -9.83 13.02 30.54
C ALA A 314 -11.07 13.95 30.55
N GLY A 315 -12.28 13.41 30.39
CA GLY A 315 -13.54 14.15 30.47
C GLY A 315 -14.10 14.64 29.13
N ASN A 316 -13.53 14.22 27.99
CA ASN A 316 -14.04 14.62 26.67
C ASN A 316 -15.17 13.71 26.21
N GLU A 317 -16.15 14.28 25.49
CA GLU A 317 -17.19 13.50 24.82
C GLU A 317 -16.69 12.97 23.47
N VAL A 318 -16.35 11.69 23.38
CA VAL A 318 -15.82 11.08 22.15
C VAL A 318 -16.78 10.02 21.62
N ARG A 319 -17.12 10.12 20.33
CA ARG A 319 -17.80 9.05 19.58
C ARG A 319 -17.00 8.74 18.32
N LEU A 320 -16.49 7.52 18.21
CA LEU A 320 -15.87 7.01 16.99
C LEU A 320 -16.79 5.98 16.33
N LYS A 321 -17.00 6.09 15.01
CA LYS A 321 -17.77 5.14 14.21
C LYS A 321 -16.93 4.70 13.02
N GLN A 322 -16.61 3.40 12.99
CA GLN A 322 -16.10 2.75 11.78
C GLN A 322 -17.25 2.56 10.81
N LEU A 323 -17.08 3.00 9.56
CA LEU A 323 -18.12 2.98 8.55
C LEU A 323 -18.07 1.64 7.78
N SER A 324 -19.19 0.94 7.69
CA SER A 324 -19.29 -0.38 7.07
C SER A 324 -20.74 -0.70 6.71
N GLY A 325 -20.96 -1.72 5.87
CA GLY A 325 -22.29 -2.10 5.41
C GLY A 325 -22.67 -1.36 4.13
N LEU A 326 -23.96 -1.10 3.92
CA LEU A 326 -24.41 -0.36 2.75
C LEU A 326 -23.90 1.08 2.80
N TYR A 327 -23.39 1.58 1.68
CA TYR A 327 -22.91 2.96 1.57
C TYR A 327 -24.02 3.98 1.87
N ALA A 328 -25.26 3.68 1.45
CA ALA A 328 -26.44 4.51 1.72
C ALA A 328 -26.70 4.74 3.22
N ASP A 329 -26.31 3.80 4.08
CA ASP A 329 -26.52 3.89 5.54
C ASP A 329 -25.44 4.71 6.24
N VAL A 330 -24.33 5.02 5.55
CA VAL A 330 -23.15 5.65 6.14
C VAL A 330 -22.69 6.92 5.45
N CYS A 331 -23.19 7.23 4.25
CA CYS A 331 -22.76 8.37 3.43
C CYS A 331 -22.96 9.74 4.13
N GLU A 332 -23.90 9.84 5.08
CA GLU A 332 -24.06 11.06 5.89
C GLU A 332 -22.91 11.30 6.88
N PHE A 333 -22.17 10.25 7.23
CA PHE A 333 -21.05 10.30 8.17
C PHE A 333 -19.70 10.41 7.47
N SER A 334 -19.66 10.38 6.14
CA SER A 334 -18.43 10.40 5.35
C SER A 334 -18.35 11.57 4.38
N LYS A 335 -17.13 11.90 3.95
CA LYS A 335 -16.84 12.88 2.89
C LYS A 335 -15.63 12.43 2.08
N ASP A 336 -15.58 12.89 0.84
CA ASP A 336 -14.48 12.62 -0.12
C ASP A 336 -14.29 11.12 -0.40
N ASP A 337 -15.39 10.37 -0.40
CA ASP A 337 -15.39 8.92 -0.59
C ASP A 337 -14.93 8.52 -2.00
N LEU A 338 -14.30 7.35 -2.09
CA LEU A 338 -13.79 6.78 -3.33
C LEU A 338 -14.66 5.62 -3.78
N GLN A 339 -14.79 5.49 -5.10
CA GLN A 339 -15.61 4.47 -5.73
C GLN A 339 -14.69 3.46 -6.41
N LEU A 340 -15.03 2.17 -6.33
CA LEU A 340 -14.39 1.12 -7.10
C LEU A 340 -15.44 0.30 -7.86
N ASP A 341 -15.03 -0.25 -8.99
CA ASP A 341 -15.83 -1.16 -9.83
C ASP A 341 -15.40 -2.63 -9.66
N CYS A 342 -14.65 -2.94 -8.60
CA CYS A 342 -14.18 -4.29 -8.29
C CYS A 342 -14.26 -4.60 -6.78
N GLY A 343 -14.36 -5.89 -6.43
CA GLY A 343 -14.46 -6.37 -5.05
C GLY A 343 -15.83 -6.20 -4.40
N GLY A 344 -16.10 -7.02 -3.38
CA GLY A 344 -17.30 -6.96 -2.52
C GLY A 344 -18.64 -6.97 -3.27
N ASN A 345 -19.71 -6.60 -2.58
CA ASN A 345 -21.04 -6.49 -3.17
C ASN A 345 -21.33 -5.06 -3.65
N PRO A 346 -22.03 -4.89 -4.78
CA PRO A 346 -22.51 -3.58 -5.24
C PRO A 346 -23.23 -2.78 -4.16
N GLY A 347 -22.81 -1.52 -3.98
CA GLY A 347 -23.39 -0.59 -3.00
C GLY A 347 -22.86 -0.73 -1.57
N GLU A 348 -21.95 -1.66 -1.30
CA GLU A 348 -21.33 -1.82 0.03
C GLU A 348 -20.04 -1.01 0.19
N VAL A 349 -19.77 -0.61 1.42
CA VAL A 349 -18.46 -0.11 1.84
C VAL A 349 -17.47 -1.27 1.84
N LEU A 350 -16.43 -1.14 1.02
CA LEU A 350 -15.33 -2.10 0.94
C LEU A 350 -14.31 -1.86 2.05
N THR A 351 -13.93 -0.60 2.26
CA THR A 351 -12.90 -0.23 3.24
C THR A 351 -13.25 1.08 3.93
N CYS A 352 -13.15 1.12 5.27
CA CYS A 352 -13.17 2.38 6.03
C CYS A 352 -11.76 2.98 6.09
N LEU A 353 -11.49 3.98 5.26
CA LEU A 353 -10.23 4.72 5.25
C LEU A 353 -10.09 5.54 6.53
N ARG A 354 -11.09 6.35 6.85
CA ARG A 354 -11.12 7.21 8.05
C ARG A 354 -12.38 6.95 8.85
N VAL A 355 -12.26 6.79 10.17
CA VAL A 355 -13.45 6.73 11.04
C VAL A 355 -14.16 8.07 11.06
N TYR A 356 -15.49 8.04 11.18
CA TYR A 356 -16.21 9.21 11.66
C TYR A 356 -15.88 9.44 13.13
N ALA A 357 -15.62 10.70 13.50
CA ALA A 357 -15.40 11.08 14.88
C ALA A 357 -16.26 12.30 15.26
N LYS A 358 -16.88 12.26 16.44
CA LYS A 358 -17.41 13.43 17.12
C LYS A 358 -16.63 13.60 18.43
N ILE A 359 -15.97 14.73 18.59
CA ILE A 359 -15.19 15.07 19.78
C ILE A 359 -15.76 16.37 20.33
N ASN A 360 -16.37 16.31 21.51
CA ASN A 360 -17.15 17.41 22.08
C ASN A 360 -18.21 17.88 21.07
N GLN A 361 -18.18 19.17 20.69
CA GLN A 361 -19.10 19.73 19.71
C GLN A 361 -18.62 19.60 18.26
N GLN A 362 -17.37 19.22 18.04
CA GLN A 362 -16.77 19.17 16.71
C GLN A 362 -16.97 17.79 16.05
N GLN A 363 -17.33 17.81 14.77
CA GLN A 363 -17.49 16.62 13.94
C GLN A 363 -16.35 16.53 12.92
N TYR A 364 -15.84 15.33 12.74
CA TYR A 364 -14.85 14.96 11.75
C TYR A 364 -15.45 13.85 10.89
N PRO A 365 -15.70 14.10 9.60
CA PRO A 365 -16.27 13.10 8.71
C PRO A 365 -15.29 11.93 8.55
N GLY A 366 -15.86 10.74 8.41
CA GLY A 366 -15.13 9.57 7.96
C GLY A 366 -14.89 9.62 6.45
N ARG A 367 -14.26 8.56 5.95
CA ARG A 367 -14.00 8.38 4.52
C ARG A 367 -13.95 6.90 4.19
N VAL A 368 -14.54 6.51 3.08
CA VAL A 368 -14.66 5.11 2.67
C VAL A 368 -14.25 4.89 1.22
N ILE A 369 -13.91 3.65 0.91
CA ILE A 369 -13.99 3.10 -0.43
C ILE A 369 -15.28 2.27 -0.49
N PHE A 370 -16.12 2.48 -1.49
CA PHE A 370 -17.34 1.70 -1.70
C PHE A 370 -17.42 1.13 -3.11
N ARG A 371 -18.18 0.05 -3.25
CA ARG A 371 -18.43 -0.60 -4.54
C ARG A 371 -19.59 0.08 -5.26
N THR A 372 -19.37 0.48 -6.52
CA THR A 372 -20.44 1.05 -7.35
C THR A 372 -21.55 0.03 -7.61
N LEU A 373 -22.78 0.53 -7.87
CA LEU A 373 -23.94 -0.32 -8.16
C LEU A 373 -23.91 -0.98 -9.56
N ARG A 374 -22.85 -0.73 -10.35
CA ARG A 374 -22.74 -1.14 -11.75
C ARG A 374 -21.96 -2.44 -11.92
#